data_AF-A0A355PFW7-F1
#
_entry.id   AF-A0A355PFW7-F1
#
_cell.length_a   1.000
_cell.length_b   1.000
_cell.length_c   1.000
_cell.angle_alpha   90.00
_cell.angle_beta   90.00
_cell.angle_gamma   90.00
#
_symmetry.space_group_name_H-M   'P 1'
#
loop_
_entity.id
_entity.type
_entity.pdbx_description
1 polymer ?
#
loop_
_entity_poly.entity_id
_entity_poly.type
_entity_poly.pdbx_seq_one_letter_code
_entity_poly.pdbx_strand_id
1 'polypeptide(L)'
;MQRIGIIGAMAQEVNILAGQLDNAERYEHAGFVFHTGTRHGLEVIILQSGIGKVNAAVGTAILLERHQPDAIINTGSAGGFATDLAIGDVIISDEVRHHDVDAVVFGYELGQVPGMPAAYHADSRLRDIARGAIAALGEVNVREGMIATGDAFMADPE
;
A
#
# COMPACT_ATOMS: atom_id res chain seq x y z
N MET A 1 6.44 17.16 -4.95
CA MET A 1 6.43 16.21 -3.83
C MET A 1 7.70 16.46 -3.06
N GLN A 2 7.57 16.91 -1.81
CA GLN A 2 8.65 17.05 -0.87
C GLN A 2 8.50 16.06 0.30
N ARG A 3 7.28 15.59 0.57
CA ARG A 3 7.00 14.64 1.65
C ARG A 3 6.25 13.41 1.15
N ILE A 4 6.76 12.23 1.44
CA ILE A 4 6.20 10.94 1.02
C ILE A 4 5.82 10.11 2.26
N GLY A 5 4.58 9.63 2.28
CA GLY A 5 4.13 8.59 3.21
C GLY A 5 4.36 7.21 2.60
N ILE A 6 4.95 6.30 3.36
CA ILE A 6 5.06 4.89 3.00
C ILE A 6 4.33 4.08 4.05
N ILE A 7 3.50 3.13 3.64
CA ILE A 7 2.72 2.27 4.54
C ILE A 7 3.14 0.83 4.30
N GLY A 8 3.55 0.14 5.36
CA GLY A 8 3.75 -1.31 5.38
C GLY A 8 3.01 -1.92 6.57
N ALA A 9 2.50 -3.14 6.42
CA ALA A 9 1.70 -3.76 7.47
C ALA A 9 2.57 -4.34 8.58
N MET A 10 3.69 -4.97 8.22
CA MET A 10 4.54 -5.72 9.14
C MET A 10 5.91 -5.08 9.33
N ALA A 11 6.52 -5.34 10.50
CA ALA A 11 7.85 -4.84 10.84
C ALA A 11 8.91 -5.21 9.79
N GLN A 12 8.84 -6.42 9.24
CA GLN A 12 9.76 -6.90 8.21
C GLN A 12 9.72 -6.07 6.93
N GLU A 13 8.54 -5.55 6.57
CA GLU A 13 8.33 -4.72 5.38
C GLU A 13 8.88 -3.30 5.58
N VAL A 14 8.69 -2.74 6.79
CA VAL A 14 9.09 -1.35 7.09
C VAL A 14 10.54 -1.20 7.51
N ASN A 15 11.12 -2.19 8.20
CA ASN A 15 12.46 -2.07 8.78
C ASN A 15 13.56 -1.93 7.73
N ILE A 16 13.40 -2.59 6.57
CA ILE A 16 14.36 -2.47 5.45
C ILE A 16 14.40 -1.02 4.95
N LEU A 17 13.24 -0.38 4.80
CA LEU A 17 13.12 0.99 4.32
C LEU A 17 13.57 2.00 5.38
N ALA A 18 13.17 1.79 6.64
CA ALA A 18 13.56 2.63 7.76
C ALA A 18 15.09 2.66 7.95
N GLY A 19 15.78 1.54 7.74
CA GLY A 19 17.24 1.46 7.81
C GLY A 19 17.97 2.23 6.70
N GLN A 20 17.26 2.70 5.67
CA GLN A 20 17.82 3.51 4.58
C GLN A 20 17.59 5.01 4.76
N LEU A 21 16.87 5.42 5.81
CA LEU A 21 16.59 6.83 6.09
C LEU A 21 17.82 7.53 6.68
N ASP A 22 18.09 8.72 6.18
CA ASP A 22 19.01 9.68 6.79
C ASP A 22 18.28 10.43 7.92
N ASN A 23 18.94 10.66 9.06
CA ASN A 23 18.35 11.29 10.25
C ASN A 23 17.08 10.57 10.73
N ALA A 24 17.14 9.23 10.76
CA ALA A 24 16.01 8.40 11.12
C ALA A 24 15.60 8.58 12.59
N GLU A 25 14.33 8.86 12.82
CA GLU A 25 13.68 8.82 14.12
C GLU A 25 12.58 7.77 14.12
N ARG A 26 12.41 7.07 15.25
CA ARG A 26 11.31 6.13 15.47
C ARG A 26 10.49 6.62 16.64
N TYR A 27 9.17 6.69 16.47
CA TYR A 27 8.25 6.94 17.58
C TYR A 27 6.96 6.13 17.42
N GLU A 28 6.19 6.10 18.51
CA GLU A 28 4.91 5.41 18.55
C GLU A 28 3.80 6.42 18.82
N HIS A 29 2.68 6.28 18.13
CA HIS A 29 1.51 7.11 18.35
C HIS A 29 0.23 6.30 18.13
N ALA A 30 -0.68 6.35 19.10
CA ALA A 30 -1.98 5.65 19.05
C ALA A 30 -1.87 4.15 18.71
N GLY A 31 -0.79 3.48 19.16
CA GLY A 31 -0.56 2.06 18.89
C GLY A 31 0.13 1.75 17.55
N PHE A 32 0.45 2.77 16.75
CA PHE A 32 1.16 2.62 15.48
C PHE A 32 2.63 3.06 15.62
N VAL A 33 3.51 2.40 14.88
CA VAL A 33 4.93 2.75 14.81
C VAL A 33 5.18 3.61 13.58
N PHE A 34 5.87 4.72 13.76
CA PHE A 34 6.30 5.61 12.70
C PHE A 34 7.82 5.68 12.67
N HIS A 35 8.36 5.71 11.46
CA HIS A 35 9.74 6.08 11.20
C HIS A 35 9.73 7.34 10.36
N THR A 36 10.43 8.38 10.80
CA THR A 36 10.58 9.63 10.06
C THR A 36 12.03 9.85 9.72
N GLY A 37 12.29 10.50 8.60
CA GLY A 37 13.64 10.85 8.21
C GLY A 37 13.64 11.48 6.83
N THR A 38 14.83 11.50 6.24
CA THR A 38 15.03 12.04 4.89
C THR A 38 15.69 11.00 4.00
N ARG A 39 15.41 11.07 2.70
CA ARG A 39 16.13 10.27 1.71
C ARG A 39 16.17 11.01 0.38
N HIS A 40 17.36 11.16 -0.21
CA HIS A 40 17.55 11.91 -1.46
C HIS A 40 16.92 13.32 -1.45
N GLY A 41 16.94 13.99 -0.29
CA GLY A 41 16.35 15.32 -0.11
C GLY A 41 14.83 15.36 0.04
N LEU A 42 14.15 14.21 0.11
CA LEU A 42 12.73 14.09 0.41
C LEU A 42 12.52 13.76 1.88
N GLU A 43 11.49 14.34 2.49
CA GLU A 43 10.99 13.86 3.79
C GLU A 43 10.19 12.58 3.59
N VAL A 44 10.50 11.56 4.39
CA VAL A 44 9.85 10.24 4.30
C VAL A 44 9.29 9.87 5.67
N ILE A 45 8.03 9.46 5.68
CA ILE A 45 7.34 8.96 6.87
C ILE A 45 6.86 7.54 6.56
N ILE A 46 7.40 6.57 7.27
CA ILE A 46 7.06 5.16 7.13
C ILE A 46 6.16 4.76 8.30
N LEU A 47 4.95 4.35 8.00
CA LEU A 47 3.97 3.82 8.95
C LEU A 47 4.03 2.29 8.93
N GLN A 48 4.22 1.68 10.09
CA GLN A 48 3.87 0.29 10.33
C GLN A 48 2.39 0.24 10.75
N SER A 49 1.49 -0.05 9.81
CA SER A 49 0.04 0.02 10.08
C SER A 49 -0.45 -1.13 10.93
N GLY A 50 0.19 -2.29 10.88
CA GLY A 50 -0.42 -3.55 11.31
C GLY A 50 -1.32 -4.14 10.20
N ILE A 51 -1.67 -5.42 10.39
CA ILE A 51 -2.42 -6.23 9.42
C ILE A 51 -3.93 -5.92 9.51
N GLY A 52 -4.60 -5.88 8.36
CA GLY A 52 -6.06 -5.76 8.26
C GLY A 52 -6.55 -4.35 7.93
N LYS A 53 -7.76 -4.27 7.36
CA LYS A 53 -8.38 -3.05 6.82
C LYS A 53 -8.54 -1.97 7.89
N VAL A 54 -8.97 -2.34 9.10
CA VAL A 54 -9.16 -1.37 10.20
C VAL A 54 -7.84 -0.71 10.61
N ASN A 55 -6.80 -1.52 10.78
CA ASN A 55 -5.46 -1.03 11.15
C ASN A 55 -4.87 -0.13 10.07
N ALA A 56 -4.94 -0.56 8.80
CA ALA A 56 -4.52 0.24 7.66
C ALA A 56 -5.27 1.57 7.57
N ALA A 57 -6.60 1.56 7.73
CA ALA A 57 -7.43 2.77 7.65
C ALA A 57 -7.11 3.77 8.76
N VAL A 58 -7.07 3.32 10.02
CA VAL A 58 -6.78 4.19 11.18
C VAL A 58 -5.36 4.74 11.10
N GLY A 59 -4.38 3.89 10.80
CA GLY A 59 -2.99 4.32 10.65
C GLY A 59 -2.82 5.34 9.52
N THR A 60 -3.47 5.12 8.37
CA THR A 60 -3.44 6.04 7.24
C THR A 60 -4.06 7.40 7.59
N ALA A 61 -5.20 7.40 8.30
CA ALA A 61 -5.83 8.65 8.74
C ALA A 61 -4.91 9.47 9.66
N ILE A 62 -4.24 8.81 10.61
CA ILE A 62 -3.27 9.46 11.51
C ILE A 62 -2.05 9.98 10.73
N LEU A 63 -1.53 9.19 9.79
CA LEU A 63 -0.43 9.59 8.92
C LEU A 63 -0.78 10.88 8.16
N LEU A 64 -1.97 10.92 7.55
CA LEU A 64 -2.46 12.07 6.81
C LEU A 64 -2.66 13.30 7.70
N GLU A 65 -3.26 13.13 8.87
CA GLU A 65 -3.54 14.22 9.81
C GLU A 65 -2.27 14.88 10.35
N ARG A 66 -1.28 14.06 10.75
CA ARG A 66 -0.06 14.54 11.42
C ARG A 66 1.04 14.98 10.46
N HIS A 67 1.18 14.27 9.36
CA HIS A 67 2.32 14.46 8.46
C HIS A 67 1.94 15.08 7.14
N GLN A 68 0.67 15.04 6.73
CA GLN A 68 0.20 15.66 5.50
C GLN A 68 1.13 15.37 4.30
N PRO A 69 1.45 14.08 4.03
CA PRO A 69 2.32 13.75 2.91
C PRO A 69 1.68 14.12 1.57
N ASP A 70 2.50 14.45 0.56
CA ASP A 70 2.03 14.77 -0.79
C ASP A 70 1.57 13.53 -1.56
N ALA A 71 2.02 12.35 -1.13
CA ALA A 71 1.74 11.06 -1.74
C ALA A 71 1.84 9.93 -0.72
N ILE A 72 1.09 8.85 -0.96
CA ILE A 72 1.17 7.61 -0.19
C ILE A 72 1.59 6.47 -1.11
N ILE A 73 2.56 5.69 -0.66
CA ILE A 73 2.96 4.43 -1.27
C ILE A 73 2.68 3.31 -0.27
N ASN A 74 1.76 2.41 -0.62
CA ASN A 74 1.57 1.18 0.13
C ASN A 74 2.52 0.11 -0.41
N THR A 75 3.30 -0.52 0.46
CA THR A 75 4.28 -1.56 0.11
C THR A 75 4.06 -2.80 0.96
N GLY A 76 4.40 -3.96 0.42
CA GLY A 76 4.31 -5.22 1.13
C GLY A 76 4.33 -6.41 0.19
N SER A 77 4.13 -7.58 0.78
CA SER A 77 3.95 -8.84 0.04
C SER A 77 2.47 -9.12 -0.22
N ALA A 78 2.17 -9.85 -1.30
CA ALA A 78 0.81 -10.24 -1.67
C ALA A 78 0.77 -11.63 -2.31
N GLY A 79 -0.38 -12.29 -2.23
CA GLY A 79 -0.66 -13.53 -2.95
C GLY A 79 -1.02 -13.25 -4.41
N GLY A 80 -0.38 -13.96 -5.34
CA GLY A 80 -0.65 -13.84 -6.77
C GLY A 80 -1.89 -14.63 -7.20
N PHE A 81 -2.83 -13.99 -7.88
CA PHE A 81 -4.02 -14.63 -8.45
C PHE A 81 -3.90 -14.92 -9.95
N ALA A 82 -3.19 -14.08 -10.71
CA ALA A 82 -3.03 -14.31 -12.13
C ALA A 82 -2.10 -15.51 -12.37
N THR A 83 -2.47 -16.38 -13.30
CA THR A 83 -1.83 -17.69 -13.51
C THR A 83 -0.40 -17.61 -14.07
N ASP A 84 0.00 -16.43 -14.51
CA ASP A 84 1.29 -16.11 -15.10
C ASP A 84 2.20 -15.31 -14.15
N LEU A 85 1.85 -15.19 -12.86
CA LEU A 85 2.72 -14.58 -11.85
C LEU A 85 3.70 -15.58 -11.23
N ALA A 86 4.95 -15.17 -11.10
CA ALA A 86 5.99 -15.88 -10.39
C ALA A 86 6.29 -15.25 -9.02
N ILE A 87 6.87 -16.03 -8.10
CA ILE A 87 7.36 -15.52 -6.82
C ILE A 87 8.45 -14.47 -7.10
N GLY A 88 8.27 -13.28 -6.56
CA GLY A 88 9.20 -12.15 -6.72
C GLY A 88 8.79 -11.15 -7.81
N ASP A 89 7.76 -11.45 -8.61
CA ASP A 89 7.17 -10.46 -9.51
C ASP A 89 6.55 -9.30 -8.71
N VAL A 90 6.62 -8.09 -9.29
CA VAL A 90 6.08 -6.88 -8.67
C VAL A 90 4.80 -6.44 -9.36
N ILE A 91 3.75 -6.23 -8.56
CA ILE A 91 2.47 -5.68 -9.03
C ILE A 91 2.35 -4.22 -8.60
N ILE A 92 2.09 -3.35 -9.57
CA ILE A 92 1.68 -1.97 -9.34
C ILE A 92 0.16 -1.91 -9.50
N SER A 93 -0.57 -1.43 -8.49
CA SER A 93 -2.02 -1.28 -8.62
C SER A 93 -2.38 -0.22 -9.66
N ASP A 94 -3.28 -0.56 -10.58
CA ASP A 94 -4.01 0.44 -11.38
C ASP A 94 -5.28 0.91 -10.67
N GLU A 95 -5.94 -0.02 -9.99
CA GLU A 95 -7.04 0.18 -9.07
C GLU A 95 -7.00 -0.81 -7.90
N VAL A 96 -7.70 -0.45 -6.83
CA VAL A 96 -7.91 -1.31 -5.66
C VAL A 96 -9.40 -1.49 -5.42
N ARG A 97 -9.81 -2.72 -5.08
CA ARG A 97 -11.21 -3.07 -4.72
C ARG A 97 -11.29 -3.84 -3.41
N HIS A 98 -12.46 -3.87 -2.80
CA HIS A 98 -12.73 -4.82 -1.72
C HIS A 98 -13.22 -6.14 -2.32
N HIS A 99 -12.62 -7.29 -2.00
CA HIS A 99 -13.16 -8.58 -2.46
C HIS A 99 -14.18 -9.18 -1.48
N ASP A 100 -14.23 -8.66 -0.25
CA ASP A 100 -15.01 -9.19 0.87
C ASP A 100 -16.30 -8.40 1.16
N VAL A 101 -16.67 -7.46 0.28
CA VAL A 101 -17.85 -6.60 0.45
C VAL A 101 -18.95 -7.04 -0.51
N ASP A 102 -20.12 -7.37 0.02
CA ASP A 102 -21.32 -7.67 -0.77
C ASP A 102 -22.50 -6.81 -0.30
N ALA A 103 -22.88 -5.87 -1.17
CA ALA A 103 -24.08 -5.05 -1.03
C ALA A 103 -24.95 -5.12 -2.30
N VAL A 104 -24.84 -6.21 -3.08
CA VAL A 104 -25.54 -6.36 -4.37
C VAL A 104 -27.05 -6.29 -4.22
N VAL A 105 -27.59 -6.75 -3.08
CA VAL A 105 -29.04 -6.65 -2.76
C VAL A 105 -29.55 -5.21 -2.78
N PHE A 106 -28.68 -4.23 -2.55
CA PHE A 106 -29.01 -2.80 -2.61
C PHE A 106 -28.68 -2.15 -3.97
N GLY A 107 -28.26 -2.94 -4.98
CA GLY A 107 -27.98 -2.49 -6.34
C GLY A 107 -26.53 -2.04 -6.58
N TYR A 108 -25.61 -2.32 -5.66
CA TYR A 108 -24.18 -2.02 -5.83
C TYR A 108 -23.44 -3.15 -6.58
N GLU A 109 -22.26 -2.84 -7.13
CA GLU A 109 -21.35 -3.86 -7.67
C GLU A 109 -20.78 -4.74 -6.54
N LEU A 110 -20.43 -5.99 -6.86
CA LEU A 110 -19.67 -6.83 -5.92
C LEU A 110 -18.35 -6.12 -5.58
N GLY A 111 -18.03 -6.03 -4.29
CA GLY A 111 -16.86 -5.33 -3.78
C GLY A 111 -17.06 -3.83 -3.52
N GLN A 112 -18.21 -3.26 -3.87
CA GLN A 112 -18.49 -1.85 -3.63
C GLN A 112 -19.11 -1.62 -2.26
N VAL A 113 -18.44 -0.80 -1.44
CA VAL A 113 -19.01 -0.30 -0.18
C VAL A 113 -20.11 0.73 -0.50
N PRO A 114 -21.32 0.61 0.09
CA PRO A 114 -22.39 1.58 -0.14
C PRO A 114 -21.95 3.03 0.07
N GLY A 115 -22.23 3.88 -0.92
CA GLY A 115 -21.83 5.29 -0.91
C GLY A 115 -20.37 5.57 -1.30
N MET A 116 -19.57 4.55 -1.61
CA MET A 116 -18.19 4.68 -2.07
C MET A 116 -18.06 4.28 -3.55
N PRO A 117 -16.97 4.66 -4.23
CA PRO A 117 -16.64 4.12 -5.55
C PRO A 117 -16.50 2.59 -5.52
N ALA A 118 -16.83 1.93 -6.64
CA ALA A 118 -16.61 0.48 -6.79
C ALA A 118 -15.11 0.12 -6.83
N ALA A 119 -14.27 1.05 -7.28
CA ALA A 119 -12.83 0.91 -7.33
C ALA A 119 -12.14 2.24 -6.97
N TYR A 120 -10.95 2.13 -6.38
CA TYR A 120 -10.09 3.27 -6.07
C TYR A 120 -8.91 3.27 -7.02
N HIS A 121 -8.88 4.20 -7.97
CA HIS A 121 -7.81 4.30 -8.96
C HIS A 121 -6.53 4.87 -8.37
N ALA A 122 -5.40 4.25 -8.71
CA ALA A 122 -4.08 4.74 -8.33
C ALA A 122 -3.68 5.96 -9.18
N ASP A 123 -2.95 6.89 -8.56
CA ASP A 123 -2.44 8.09 -9.24
C ASP A 123 -1.52 7.69 -10.41
N SER A 124 -1.87 8.18 -11.62
CA SER A 124 -1.13 7.84 -12.84
C SER A 124 0.35 8.22 -12.79
N ARG A 125 0.69 9.36 -12.18
CA ARG A 125 2.08 9.80 -12.06
C ARG A 125 2.87 8.92 -11.11
N LEU A 126 2.29 8.49 -9.98
CA LEU A 126 2.94 7.54 -9.07
C LEU A 126 3.15 6.18 -9.73
N ARG A 127 2.18 5.70 -10.53
CA ARG A 127 2.35 4.48 -11.32
C ARG A 127 3.50 4.59 -12.32
N ASP A 128 3.59 5.72 -13.03
CA ASP A 128 4.67 5.97 -13.98
C ASP A 128 6.04 5.99 -13.31
N ILE A 129 6.14 6.63 -12.14
CA ILE A 129 7.36 6.65 -11.33
C ILE A 129 7.74 5.23 -10.88
N ALA A 130 6.78 4.46 -10.35
CA ALA A 130 7.01 3.10 -9.89
C ALA A 130 7.48 2.19 -11.04
N ARG A 131 6.81 2.27 -12.20
CA ARG A 131 7.18 1.52 -13.41
C ARG A 131 8.59 1.86 -13.86
N GLY A 132 8.92 3.15 -13.93
CA GLY A 132 10.26 3.60 -14.30
C GLY A 132 11.35 3.14 -13.32
N ALA A 133 11.06 3.21 -12.01
CA ALA A 133 11.99 2.78 -10.97
C ALA A 133 12.27 1.27 -11.05
N ILE A 134 11.24 0.45 -11.25
CA ILE A 134 11.38 -1.01 -11.35
C ILE A 134 12.08 -1.40 -12.66
N ALA A 135 11.70 -0.78 -13.78
CA ALA A 135 12.32 -1.03 -15.08
C ALA A 135 13.83 -0.72 -15.06
N ALA A 136 14.25 0.30 -14.31
CA ALA A 136 15.66 0.65 -14.14
C ALA A 136 16.47 -0.40 -13.36
N LEU A 137 15.83 -1.24 -12.54
CA LEU A 137 16.49 -2.37 -11.88
C LEU A 137 16.79 -3.48 -12.89
N GLY A 138 15.87 -3.76 -13.82
CA GLY A 138 16.03 -4.79 -14.84
C GLY A 138 16.07 -6.23 -14.30
N GLU A 139 15.67 -6.44 -13.05
CA GLU A 139 15.82 -7.71 -12.32
C GLU A 139 14.50 -8.45 -12.07
N VAL A 140 13.35 -7.77 -12.17
CA VAL A 140 12.03 -8.31 -11.82
C VAL A 140 11.00 -8.04 -12.90
N ASN A 141 10.06 -8.97 -13.09
CA ASN A 141 8.90 -8.68 -13.94
C ASN A 141 7.97 -7.72 -13.21
N VAL A 142 7.46 -6.75 -13.94
CA VAL A 142 6.51 -5.77 -13.42
C VAL A 142 5.20 -5.88 -14.18
N ARG A 143 4.10 -5.84 -13.45
CA ARG A 143 2.75 -5.82 -14.03
C ARG A 143 1.92 -4.73 -13.38
N GLU A 144 1.08 -4.10 -14.18
CA GLU A 144 -0.01 -3.26 -13.68
C GLU A 144 -1.32 -4.05 -13.68
N GLY A 145 -2.09 -3.90 -12.61
CA GLY A 145 -3.41 -4.52 -12.55
C GLY A 145 -4.11 -4.34 -11.21
N MET A 146 -5.35 -4.83 -11.17
CA MET A 146 -6.22 -4.72 -10.00
C MET A 146 -5.64 -5.48 -8.82
N ILE A 147 -5.62 -4.83 -7.64
CA ILE A 147 -5.37 -5.48 -6.36
C ILE A 147 -6.69 -5.50 -5.58
N ALA A 148 -7.08 -6.67 -5.07
CA ALA A 148 -8.28 -6.81 -4.26
C ALA A 148 -7.92 -7.09 -2.80
N THR A 149 -8.64 -6.46 -1.87
CA THR A 149 -8.35 -6.50 -0.42
C THR A 149 -9.54 -7.01 0.37
N GLY A 150 -9.29 -7.81 1.40
CA GLY A 150 -10.29 -8.25 2.37
C GLY A 150 -9.63 -8.68 3.68
N ASP A 151 -10.41 -8.76 4.76
CA ASP A 151 -9.92 -9.20 6.07
C ASP A 151 -9.91 -10.73 6.19
N ALA A 152 -9.27 -11.38 5.21
CA ALA A 152 -9.05 -12.82 5.17
C ALA A 152 -7.68 -13.12 4.54
N PHE A 153 -6.99 -14.11 5.09
CA PHE A 153 -5.82 -14.67 4.42
C PHE A 153 -6.30 -15.72 3.40
N MET A 154 -6.24 -15.39 2.11
CA MET A 154 -6.71 -16.27 1.04
C MET A 154 -5.79 -17.48 0.90
N ALA A 155 -6.23 -18.62 1.42
CA ALA A 155 -5.48 -19.89 1.38
C ALA A 155 -6.34 -21.09 1.01
N ASP A 156 -7.67 -20.93 0.94
CA ASP A 156 -8.60 -21.98 0.55
C ASP A 156 -8.86 -21.90 -0.96
N PRO A 157 -8.60 -22.98 -1.73
CA PRO A 157 -8.93 -23.02 -3.15
C PRO A 157 -10.41 -23.27 -3.46
N GLU A 158 -11.25 -23.64 -2.47
CA GLU A 158 -12.70 -23.86 -2.63
C GLU A 158 -13.56 -22.61 -2.46
#